data_AF-A0A256XRB0-F1
#
_entry.id   AF-A0A256XRB0-F1
#
_cell.length_a   1.000
_cell.length_b   1.000
_cell.length_c   1.000
_cell.angle_alpha   90.00
_cell.angle_beta   90.00
_cell.angle_gamma   90.00
#
_symmetry.space_group_name_H-M   'P 1'
#
loop_
_entity.id
_entity.type
_entity.pdbx_description
1 polymer ?
#
loop_
_entity_poly.entity_id
_entity_poly.type
_entity_poly.pdbx_seq_one_letter_code
_entity_poly.pdbx_strand_id
1 'polypeptide(L)'
;MRCRECEGKIVVNPEGFYVCSECGLIQEEYIPFEFSNEKEGESIYTFDYIGSFVDREGKHKEYVISKLHLYYGRGQLYKYSHYNILKEFNSICEILKIPHSIRKKAIRIYYRLIKEVKDRRNKKKIFHFKYLATSLILALRDSEFEIPYKDVLGVFNSRGHTISKSELMEAFNTANKIGLYKRFDIARLVRRYSKIILVNLPVKNISSSKIAKDVNKEITRLLNIIDFRAFSGKNPHIIAIAVVYLALRKIRKKYGIRVSVRKISEIVGYSQSAVRSNSLLILKYLKSRKPYIGFVINQ
;
A
#
# COMPACT_ATOMS: atom_id res chain seq x y z
N MET A 1 1.81 -34.54 34.31
CA MET A 1 0.69 -34.29 35.23
C MET A 1 -0.14 -35.57 35.30
N ARG A 2 -0.43 -36.09 36.50
CA ARG A 2 -1.18 -37.33 36.72
C ARG A 2 -2.49 -37.00 37.44
N CYS A 3 -3.53 -37.80 37.20
CA CYS A 3 -4.80 -37.66 37.88
C CYS A 3 -4.62 -37.83 39.40
N ARG A 4 -5.26 -36.98 40.20
CA ARG A 4 -5.22 -37.07 41.68
C ARG A 4 -5.92 -38.33 42.21
N GLU A 5 -6.90 -38.85 41.46
CA GLU A 5 -7.74 -39.97 41.93
C GLU A 5 -7.22 -41.34 41.48
N CYS A 6 -6.84 -41.49 40.20
CA CYS A 6 -6.47 -42.80 39.66
C CYS A 6 -5.03 -42.85 39.13
N GLU A 7 -4.24 -41.79 39.34
CA GLU A 7 -2.89 -41.60 38.77
C GLU A 7 -2.78 -41.67 37.23
N GLY A 8 -3.89 -41.90 36.54
CA GLY A 8 -3.97 -41.99 35.09
C GLY A 8 -3.47 -40.72 34.40
N LYS A 9 -3.02 -40.88 33.16
CA LYS A 9 -2.43 -39.79 32.36
C LYS A 9 -3.48 -38.70 32.08
N ILE A 10 -3.10 -37.44 32.25
CA ILE A 10 -3.96 -36.31 31.90
C ILE A 10 -3.74 -35.96 30.42
N VAL A 11 -4.84 -35.85 29.67
CA VAL A 11 -4.91 -35.48 28.26
C VAL A 11 -5.82 -34.26 28.08
N VAL A 12 -5.66 -33.52 26.99
CA VAL A 12 -6.52 -32.38 26.66
C VAL A 12 -7.63 -32.88 25.74
N ASN A 13 -8.88 -32.68 26.12
CA ASN A 13 -10.03 -33.05 25.29
C ASN A 13 -10.25 -32.02 24.15
N PRO A 14 -11.08 -32.32 23.13
CA PRO A 14 -11.32 -31.42 21.99
C PRO A 14 -11.88 -30.04 22.37
N GLU A 15 -12.48 -29.93 23.56
CA GLU A 15 -13.08 -28.71 24.10
C GLU A 15 -12.08 -27.88 24.92
N GLY A 16 -10.85 -28.39 25.11
CA GLY A 16 -9.75 -27.69 25.77
C GLY A 16 -9.57 -27.99 27.26
N PHE A 17 -10.30 -28.95 27.81
CA PHE A 17 -10.20 -29.34 29.23
C PHE A 17 -9.09 -30.35 29.46
N TYR A 18 -8.38 -30.23 30.59
CA TYR A 18 -7.45 -31.24 31.08
C TYR A 18 -8.20 -32.36 31.78
N VAL A 19 -8.29 -33.53 31.13
CA VAL A 19 -9.08 -34.67 31.58
C VAL A 19 -8.19 -35.90 31.75
N CYS A 20 -8.42 -36.68 32.81
CA CYS A 20 -7.77 -37.98 32.93
C CYS A 20 -8.26 -38.95 31.86
N SER A 21 -7.32 -39.59 31.14
CA SER A 21 -7.64 -40.56 30.09
C SER A 21 -8.27 -41.86 30.59
N GLU A 22 -8.19 -42.14 31.89
CA GLU A 22 -8.69 -43.38 32.48
C GLU A 22 -10.02 -43.19 33.23
N CYS A 23 -10.10 -42.19 34.12
CA CYS A 23 -11.32 -41.98 34.94
C CYS A 23 -12.19 -40.81 34.48
N GLY A 24 -11.77 -40.03 33.48
CA GLY A 24 -12.54 -38.89 32.98
C GLY A 24 -12.59 -37.67 33.92
N LEU A 25 -11.82 -37.66 35.00
CA LEU A 25 -11.78 -36.54 35.94
C LEU A 25 -11.13 -35.30 35.30
N ILE A 26 -11.84 -34.18 35.33
CA ILE A 26 -11.35 -32.87 34.90
C ILE A 26 -10.51 -32.28 36.02
N GLN A 27 -9.23 -32.03 35.74
CA GLN A 27 -8.30 -31.47 36.71
C GLN A 27 -8.12 -29.98 36.41
N GLU A 28 -8.70 -29.14 37.28
CA GLU A 28 -8.69 -27.66 37.32
C GLU A 28 -9.73 -26.93 36.45
N GLU A 29 -10.41 -25.96 37.08
CA GLU A 29 -11.32 -25.02 36.45
C GLU A 29 -10.54 -24.08 35.53
N TYR A 30 -10.96 -24.06 34.27
CA TYR A 30 -10.43 -23.22 33.22
C TYR A 30 -10.46 -21.73 33.61
N ILE A 31 -9.30 -21.04 33.55
CA ILE A 31 -9.27 -19.58 33.35
C ILE A 31 -9.20 -19.38 31.82
N PRO A 32 -10.27 -18.92 31.15
CA PRO A 32 -10.17 -18.55 29.75
C PRO A 32 -9.26 -17.34 29.63
N PHE A 33 -8.00 -17.54 29.23
CA PHE A 33 -7.32 -16.51 28.47
C PHE A 33 -7.74 -16.66 27.03
N GLU A 34 -8.83 -15.99 26.65
CA GLU A 34 -9.16 -15.75 25.24
C GLU A 34 -8.11 -14.81 24.64
N PHE A 35 -6.95 -15.34 24.27
CA PHE A 35 -6.16 -14.72 23.21
C PHE A 35 -6.85 -15.06 21.89
N SER A 36 -7.75 -14.20 21.44
CA SER A 36 -8.19 -14.20 20.06
C SER A 36 -6.99 -13.89 19.17
N ASN A 37 -6.42 -14.95 18.61
CA ASN A 37 -5.67 -15.03 17.36
C ASN A 37 -5.15 -13.72 16.78
N GLU A 38 -3.85 -13.48 16.96
CA GLU A 38 -3.00 -13.05 15.85
C GLU A 38 -1.54 -13.43 16.16
N LYS A 39 -1.12 -14.60 15.65
CA LYS A 39 0.28 -14.80 15.26
C LYS A 39 0.56 -13.90 14.05
N GLU A 40 0.61 -12.59 14.25
CA GLU A 40 1.12 -11.62 13.29
C GLU A 40 2.11 -10.65 13.97
N GLY A 41 3.40 -10.93 13.78
CA GLY A 41 4.43 -9.90 13.73
C GLY A 41 4.98 -9.45 15.07
N GLU A 42 6.26 -9.05 15.04
CA GLU A 42 6.83 -8.08 15.97
C GLU A 42 5.72 -7.09 16.38
N SER A 43 5.42 -6.96 17.67
CA SER A 43 4.50 -5.95 18.19
C SER A 43 4.99 -4.59 17.67
N ILE A 44 4.45 -4.15 16.54
CA ILE A 44 4.66 -2.81 16.05
C ILE A 44 3.83 -2.00 17.02
N TYR A 45 4.49 -1.54 18.08
CA TYR A 45 3.97 -0.59 19.04
C TYR A 45 3.16 0.43 18.24
N THR A 46 1.85 0.26 18.22
CA THR A 46 0.95 1.31 17.80
C THR A 46 1.08 2.31 18.93
N PHE A 47 1.83 3.39 18.66
CA PHE A 47 2.09 4.48 19.60
C PHE A 47 0.82 5.19 20.10
N ASP A 48 -0.36 4.71 19.71
CA ASP A 48 -1.66 5.16 20.19
C ASP A 48 -1.91 4.80 21.66
N TYR A 49 -1.14 3.87 22.25
CA TYR A 49 -1.20 3.57 23.69
C TYR A 49 0.21 3.46 24.28
N ILE A 50 0.76 4.58 24.77
CA ILE A 50 1.92 4.57 25.66
C ILE A 50 1.43 4.65 27.11
N GLY A 51 0.82 3.55 27.57
CA GLY A 51 0.51 3.31 28.98
C GLY A 51 -0.47 4.28 29.65
N SER A 52 -0.96 3.87 30.81
CA SER A 52 -1.66 4.73 31.76
C SER A 52 -0.73 4.98 32.94
N PHE A 53 -0.55 6.24 33.32
CA PHE A 53 0.17 6.58 34.55
C PHE A 53 -0.82 6.98 35.64
N VAL A 54 -0.57 6.48 36.84
CA VAL A 54 -1.25 6.86 38.07
C VAL A 54 -0.37 7.92 38.74
N ASP A 55 -0.95 9.09 39.03
CA ASP A 55 -0.27 10.12 39.83
C ASP A 55 0.10 9.56 41.22
N ARG A 56 1.02 10.20 41.95
CA ARG A 56 1.29 9.90 43.38
C ARG A 56 0.02 9.95 44.24
N GLU A 57 -1.03 10.64 43.77
CA GLU A 57 -2.35 10.73 44.40
C GLU A 57 -3.40 9.75 43.84
N GLY A 58 -3.04 8.81 42.96
CA GLY A 58 -3.99 7.80 42.47
C GLY A 58 -4.93 8.26 41.35
N LYS A 59 -4.88 9.53 40.93
CA LYS A 59 -5.82 10.10 39.95
C LYS A 59 -5.31 9.94 38.52
N HIS A 60 -6.13 9.31 37.67
CA HIS A 60 -5.92 9.31 36.22
C HIS A 60 -6.11 10.72 35.67
N LYS A 61 -5.05 11.29 35.09
CA LYS A 61 -5.14 12.55 34.33
C LYS A 61 -4.52 12.34 32.95
N GLU A 62 -5.29 12.67 31.91
CA GLU A 62 -4.79 12.80 30.54
C GLU A 62 -3.93 14.07 30.43
N TYR A 63 -2.67 14.03 30.85
CA TYR A 63 -1.74 15.14 30.62
C TYR A 63 -1.07 15.04 29.26
N VAL A 64 -1.05 16.18 28.54
CA VAL A 64 -0.25 16.38 27.34
C VAL A 64 1.22 16.09 27.63
N ILE A 65 1.67 15.02 26.98
CA ILE A 65 2.87 14.19 27.13
C ILE A 65 4.24 14.93 27.07
N SER A 66 4.30 16.27 26.96
CA SER A 66 5.56 17.01 26.76
C SER A 66 6.47 17.05 28.00
N LYS A 67 5.92 17.12 29.22
CA LYS A 67 6.72 17.21 30.46
C LYS A 67 7.19 15.85 31.01
N LEU A 68 6.48 14.76 30.74
CA LEU A 68 6.83 13.40 31.22
C LEU A 68 8.00 12.75 30.46
N HIS A 69 8.26 13.20 29.24
CA HIS A 69 9.35 12.72 28.39
C HIS A 69 10.75 13.15 28.87
N LEU A 70 10.84 14.20 29.70
CA LEU A 70 12.09 14.69 30.30
C LEU A 70 12.66 13.70 31.33
N TYR A 71 11.81 12.95 32.05
CA TYR A 71 12.25 12.04 33.12
C TYR A 71 12.76 10.68 32.59
N TYR A 72 12.18 10.15 31.50
CA TYR A 72 12.65 8.90 30.87
C TYR A 72 13.85 9.10 29.92
N GLY A 73 14.22 10.35 29.61
CA GLY A 73 15.30 10.70 28.67
C GLY A 73 16.72 10.36 29.11
N ARG A 74 16.95 10.00 30.39
CA ARG A 74 18.30 9.71 30.90
C ARG A 74 18.83 8.30 30.60
N GLY A 75 17.96 7.34 30.23
CA GLY A 75 18.38 5.96 29.94
C GLY A 75 18.36 5.55 28.45
N GLN A 76 17.56 6.21 27.61
CA GLN A 76 17.28 5.75 26.23
C GLN A 76 17.09 6.92 25.24
N LEU A 77 18.13 7.74 25.03
CA LEU A 77 18.17 8.82 24.03
C LEU A 77 17.73 8.36 22.61
N TYR A 78 17.94 7.09 22.26
CA TYR A 78 17.50 6.49 20.99
C TYR A 78 15.98 6.36 20.83
N LYS A 79 15.23 6.19 21.93
CA LYS A 79 13.75 6.09 21.89
C LYS A 79 13.09 7.45 21.74
N TYR A 80 13.70 8.50 22.30
CA TYR A 80 13.24 9.89 22.20
C TYR A 80 13.24 10.40 20.74
N SER A 81 14.29 10.07 19.99
CA SER A 81 14.39 10.41 18.56
C SER A 81 13.26 9.76 17.76
N HIS A 82 13.05 8.44 17.91
CA HIS A 82 12.00 7.72 17.17
C HIS A 82 10.59 8.20 17.51
N TYR A 83 10.33 8.53 18.78
CA TYR A 83 9.02 9.08 19.18
C TYR A 83 8.75 10.42 18.49
N ASN A 84 9.67 11.38 18.55
CA ASN A 84 9.50 12.67 17.89
C ASN A 84 9.32 12.53 16.38
N ILE A 85 10.08 11.62 15.77
CA ILE A 85 9.97 11.28 14.35
C ILE A 85 8.56 10.75 14.01
N LEU A 86 7.98 9.87 14.84
CA LEU A 86 6.65 9.32 14.60
C LEU A 86 5.52 10.29 14.93
N LYS A 87 5.68 11.14 15.94
CA LYS A 87 4.76 12.24 16.24
C LYS A 87 4.67 13.20 15.05
N GLU A 88 5.83 13.56 14.51
CA GLU A 88 5.93 14.40 13.32
C GLU A 88 5.30 13.72 12.10
N PHE A 89 5.56 12.42 11.92
CA PHE A 89 4.91 11.62 10.88
C PHE A 89 3.38 11.61 11.00
N ASN A 90 2.83 11.47 12.22
CA ASN A 90 1.39 11.51 12.44
C ASN A 90 0.80 12.87 12.04
N SER A 91 1.46 13.97 12.41
CA SER A 91 1.06 15.31 11.98
C SER A 91 1.06 15.45 10.44
N ILE A 92 2.09 14.94 9.77
CA ILE A 92 2.13 14.89 8.30
C ILE A 92 0.98 14.07 7.73
N CYS A 93 0.66 12.92 8.33
CA CYS A 93 -0.44 12.07 7.89
C CYS A 93 -1.82 12.71 8.12
N GLU A 94 -1.98 13.54 9.15
CA GLU A 94 -3.19 14.32 9.40
C GLU A 94 -3.38 15.42 8.34
N ILE A 95 -2.32 16.15 8.01
CA ILE A 95 -2.35 17.17 6.93
C ILE A 95 -2.76 16.53 5.59
N LEU A 96 -2.17 15.37 5.29
CA LEU A 96 -2.48 14.60 4.08
C LEU A 96 -3.80 13.81 4.18
N LYS A 97 -4.53 13.89 5.30
CA LYS A 97 -5.78 13.17 5.57
C LYS A 97 -5.69 11.66 5.30
N ILE A 98 -4.55 11.06 5.62
CA ILE A 98 -4.30 9.65 5.36
C ILE A 98 -5.06 8.79 6.39
N PRO A 99 -5.80 7.75 5.97
CA PRO A 99 -6.45 6.79 6.87
C PRO A 99 -5.48 6.06 7.81
N HIS A 100 -5.91 5.76 9.03
CA HIS A 100 -5.10 5.08 10.06
C HIS A 100 -4.50 3.74 9.58
N SER A 101 -5.26 2.95 8.83
CA SER A 101 -4.81 1.67 8.26
C SER A 101 -3.55 1.81 7.40
N ILE A 102 -3.46 2.89 6.61
CA ILE A 102 -2.31 3.19 5.75
C ILE A 102 -1.14 3.72 6.60
N ARG A 103 -1.42 4.54 7.63
CA ARG A 103 -0.40 5.01 8.58
C ARG A 103 0.28 3.84 9.28
N LYS A 104 -0.51 2.92 9.84
CA LYS A 104 -0.01 1.70 10.51
C LYS A 104 0.88 0.90 9.55
N LYS A 105 0.42 0.68 8.32
CA LYS A 105 1.20 -0.01 7.28
C LYS A 105 2.52 0.69 6.94
N ALA A 106 2.52 2.02 6.80
CA ALA A 106 3.72 2.81 6.56
C ALA A 106 4.73 2.66 7.70
N ILE A 107 4.28 2.70 8.95
CA ILE A 107 5.13 2.48 10.13
C ILE A 107 5.74 1.06 10.11
N ARG A 108 4.96 0.03 9.75
CA ARG A 108 5.49 -1.34 9.60
C ARG A 108 6.63 -1.41 8.57
N ILE A 109 6.44 -0.77 7.41
CA ILE A 109 7.44 -0.72 6.32
C ILE A 109 8.69 0.05 6.79
N TYR A 110 8.51 1.13 7.53
CA TYR A 110 9.59 1.96 8.05
C TYR A 110 10.50 1.18 9.00
N TYR A 111 9.94 0.44 9.95
CA TYR A 111 10.74 -0.36 10.88
C TYR A 111 11.57 -1.41 10.17
N ARG A 112 10.99 -2.09 9.18
CA ARG A 112 11.72 -3.05 8.33
C ARG A 112 12.88 -2.38 7.59
N LEU A 113 12.69 -1.18 7.04
CA LEU A 113 13.75 -0.43 6.38
C LEU A 113 14.87 -0.03 7.33
N ILE A 114 14.53 0.50 8.51
CA ILE A 114 15.53 0.97 9.48
C ILE A 114 16.35 -0.20 10.04
N LYS A 115 15.75 -1.36 10.27
CA LYS A 115 16.45 -2.59 10.70
C LYS A 115 17.57 -2.93 9.71
N GLU A 116 17.23 -3.04 8.43
CA GLU A 116 18.19 -3.32 7.36
C GLU A 116 19.31 -2.27 7.24
N VAL A 117 18.96 -0.98 7.38
CA VAL A 117 19.93 0.10 7.23
C VAL A 117 20.93 0.12 8.38
N LYS A 118 20.49 -0.16 9.61
CA LYS A 118 21.37 -0.26 10.78
C LYS A 118 22.36 -1.40 10.64
N ASP A 119 21.91 -2.55 10.15
CA ASP A 119 22.76 -3.73 9.96
C ASP A 119 23.84 -3.48 8.89
N ARG A 120 23.56 -2.66 7.87
CA ARG A 120 24.50 -2.36 6.77
C ARG A 120 25.39 -1.15 6.99
N ARG A 121 24.93 -0.14 7.74
CA ARG A 121 25.66 1.12 7.94
C ARG A 121 26.12 1.23 9.37
N ASN A 122 27.22 0.53 9.69
CA ASN A 122 27.94 0.70 10.94
C ASN A 122 28.12 2.20 11.27
N LYS A 123 27.41 2.65 12.31
CA LYS A 123 27.55 3.93 13.02
C LYS A 123 27.28 5.26 12.26
N LYS A 124 26.84 5.26 10.99
CA LYS A 124 26.45 6.53 10.32
C LYS A 124 25.08 7.03 10.80
N LYS A 125 24.95 8.34 11.05
CA LYS A 125 23.69 8.99 11.43
C LYS A 125 22.63 8.73 10.35
N ILE A 126 21.55 8.04 10.72
CA ILE A 126 20.47 7.70 9.80
C ILE A 126 19.52 8.89 9.69
N PHE A 127 19.28 9.37 8.48
CA PHE A 127 18.23 10.34 8.24
C PHE A 127 16.88 9.62 8.19
N HIS A 128 16.07 9.70 9.25
CA HIS A 128 14.87 8.88 9.41
C HIS A 128 13.70 9.34 8.51
N PHE A 129 13.56 10.64 8.27
CA PHE A 129 12.44 11.20 7.51
C PHE A 129 12.43 10.75 6.04
N LYS A 130 13.59 10.52 5.41
CA LYS A 130 13.62 9.94 4.05
C LYS A 130 13.01 8.55 4.01
N TYR A 131 13.31 7.70 5.00
CA TYR A 131 12.77 6.35 5.06
C TYR A 131 11.28 6.35 5.39
N LEU A 132 10.81 7.24 6.28
CA LEU A 132 9.39 7.42 6.53
C LEU A 132 8.61 7.88 5.28
N ALA A 133 9.12 8.88 4.57
CA ALA A 133 8.50 9.35 3.34
C ALA A 133 8.42 8.22 2.30
N THR A 134 9.51 7.45 2.12
CA THR A 134 9.52 6.26 1.27
C THR A 134 8.49 5.22 1.72
N SER A 135 8.42 4.91 3.02
CA SER A 135 7.47 3.95 3.58
C SER A 135 6.03 4.37 3.36
N LEU A 136 5.72 5.65 3.52
CA LEU A 136 4.41 6.18 3.26
C LEU A 136 4.04 6.08 1.78
N ILE A 137 4.95 6.44 0.87
CA ILE A 137 4.71 6.32 -0.57
C ILE A 137 4.48 4.85 -0.97
N LEU A 138 5.21 3.90 -0.37
CA LEU A 138 5.01 2.47 -0.58
C LEU A 138 3.67 1.99 -0.03
N ALA A 139 3.28 2.43 1.16
CA ALA A 139 1.99 2.09 1.76
C ALA A 139 0.82 2.64 0.92
N LEU A 140 0.93 3.89 0.47
CA LEU A 140 -0.03 4.54 -0.42
C LEU A 140 -0.15 3.80 -1.75
N ARG A 141 0.98 3.38 -2.35
CA ARG A 141 0.98 2.62 -3.60
C ARG A 141 0.20 1.32 -3.50
N ASP A 142 0.31 0.62 -2.36
CA ASP A 142 -0.43 -0.61 -2.15
C ASP A 142 -1.92 -0.36 -1.88
N SER A 143 -2.30 0.82 -1.39
CA SER A 143 -3.67 1.18 -1.02
C SER A 143 -4.44 1.85 -2.17
N GLU A 144 -5.77 1.80 -2.16
CA GLU A 144 -6.60 2.54 -3.14
C GLU A 144 -6.59 4.06 -2.90
N PHE A 145 -5.95 4.52 -1.83
CA PHE A 145 -5.84 5.93 -1.46
C PHE A 145 -4.64 6.56 -2.17
N GLU A 146 -4.91 7.53 -3.04
CA GLU A 146 -3.91 8.06 -3.97
C GLU A 146 -3.52 9.49 -3.61
N ILE A 147 -2.27 9.64 -3.17
CA ILE A 147 -1.61 10.94 -3.06
C ILE A 147 -0.37 10.90 -3.95
N PRO A 148 -0.20 11.86 -4.87
CA PRO A 148 1.03 12.01 -5.63
C PRO A 148 2.24 12.08 -4.70
N TYR A 149 3.32 11.37 -5.04
CA TYR A 149 4.54 11.41 -4.21
C TYR A 149 5.10 12.83 -4.07
N LYS A 150 4.86 13.71 -5.06
CA LYS A 150 5.26 15.12 -5.02
C LYS A 150 4.56 15.86 -3.89
N ASP A 151 3.29 15.58 -3.65
CA ASP A 151 2.49 16.23 -2.61
C ASP A 151 2.92 15.72 -1.24
N VAL A 152 3.21 14.41 -1.13
CA VAL A 152 3.83 13.84 0.07
C VAL A 152 5.14 14.58 0.38
N LEU A 153 6.06 14.67 -0.60
CA LEU A 153 7.32 15.38 -0.41
C LEU A 153 7.11 16.88 -0.12
N GLY A 154 6.11 17.51 -0.73
CA GLY A 154 5.75 18.90 -0.48
C GLY A 154 5.43 19.14 0.99
N VAL A 155 4.65 18.25 1.62
CA VAL A 155 4.31 18.34 3.04
C VAL A 155 5.53 18.06 3.94
N PHE A 156 6.38 17.08 3.61
CA PHE A 156 7.62 16.86 4.37
C PHE A 156 8.54 18.10 4.29
N ASN A 157 8.70 18.67 3.10
CA ASN A 157 9.52 19.86 2.89
C ASN A 157 8.95 21.08 3.62
N SER A 158 7.62 21.28 3.62
CA SER A 158 6.99 22.40 4.34
C SER A 158 7.13 22.30 5.86
N ARG A 159 7.35 21.09 6.40
CA ARG A 159 7.67 20.83 7.80
C ARG A 159 9.17 20.97 8.13
N GLY A 160 9.98 21.39 7.16
CA GLY A 160 11.43 21.58 7.32
C GLY A 160 12.26 20.32 7.06
N HIS A 161 11.64 19.22 6.60
CA HIS A 161 12.34 18.00 6.22
C HIS A 161 12.60 18.00 4.72
N THR A 162 13.67 18.67 4.30
CA THR A 162 14.07 18.70 2.89
C THR A 162 14.57 17.34 2.43
N ILE A 163 13.76 16.64 1.64
CA ILE A 163 14.13 15.33 1.07
C ILE A 163 14.41 15.51 -0.42
N SER A 164 15.66 15.29 -0.81
CA SER A 164 16.05 15.34 -2.21
C SER A 164 15.56 14.10 -2.97
N LYS A 165 15.43 14.22 -4.30
CA LYS A 165 15.04 13.10 -5.16
C LYS A 165 16.07 11.95 -5.10
N SER A 166 17.36 12.27 -4.99
CA SER A 166 18.43 11.26 -4.90
C SER A 166 18.34 10.44 -3.61
N GLU A 167 18.11 11.08 -2.47
CA GLU A 167 17.91 10.41 -1.17
C GLU A 167 16.67 9.52 -1.18
N LEU A 168 15.59 9.98 -1.82
CA LEU A 168 14.38 9.18 -1.97
C LEU A 168 14.64 7.94 -2.84
N MET A 169 15.39 8.09 -3.94
CA MET A 169 15.76 6.96 -4.81
C MET A 169 16.68 5.97 -4.09
N GLU A 170 17.60 6.44 -3.26
CA GLU A 170 18.46 5.61 -2.41
C GLU A 170 17.62 4.77 -1.43
N ALA A 171 16.64 5.40 -0.76
CA ALA A 171 15.73 4.72 0.15
C ALA A 171 14.82 3.71 -0.59
N PHE A 172 14.33 4.05 -1.78
CA PHE A 172 13.60 3.09 -2.63
C PHE A 172 14.46 1.90 -3.07
N ASN A 173 15.74 2.13 -3.39
CA ASN A 173 16.66 1.05 -3.72
C ASN A 173 16.87 0.12 -2.52
N THR A 174 16.98 0.68 -1.32
CA THR A 174 17.03 -0.11 -0.08
C THR A 174 15.76 -0.93 0.08
N ALA A 175 14.58 -0.33 -0.11
CA ALA A 175 13.30 -1.03 -0.07
C ALA A 175 13.18 -2.15 -1.10
N ASN A 176 13.77 -1.97 -2.29
CA ASN A 176 13.77 -2.98 -3.34
C ASN A 176 14.66 -4.17 -2.98
N LYS A 177 15.82 -3.93 -2.36
CA LYS A 177 16.74 -5.01 -1.93
C LYS A 177 16.13 -5.93 -0.88
N ILE A 178 15.26 -5.40 -0.02
CA ILE A 178 14.55 -6.19 1.01
C ILE A 178 13.18 -6.73 0.53
N GLY A 179 12.87 -6.62 -0.76
CA GLY A 179 11.62 -7.15 -1.32
C GLY A 179 10.35 -6.39 -0.92
N LEU A 180 10.47 -5.20 -0.31
CA LEU A 180 9.30 -4.35 0.01
C LEU A 180 8.79 -3.56 -1.20
N TYR A 181 9.62 -3.42 -2.24
CA TYR A 181 9.22 -2.74 -3.46
C TYR A 181 8.47 -3.70 -4.41
N LYS A 182 7.14 -3.62 -4.42
CA LYS A 182 6.33 -4.33 -5.41
C LYS A 182 6.39 -3.61 -6.75
N ARG A 183 6.58 -4.37 -7.84
CA ARG A 183 6.45 -3.87 -9.21
C ARG A 183 5.02 -3.38 -9.44
N PHE A 184 4.87 -2.36 -10.29
CA PHE A 184 3.55 -1.86 -10.65
C PHE A 184 2.74 -2.98 -11.31
N ASP A 185 1.57 -3.27 -10.73
CA ASP A 185 0.56 -4.05 -11.43
C ASP A 185 -0.07 -3.18 -12.53
N ILE A 186 0.28 -3.46 -13.77
CA ILE A 186 -0.26 -2.74 -14.94
C ILE A 186 -1.78 -2.90 -15.00
N ALA A 187 -2.35 -4.04 -14.59
CA ALA A 187 -3.79 -4.23 -14.58
C ALA A 187 -4.48 -3.27 -13.61
N ARG A 188 -3.86 -2.99 -12.47
CA ARG A 188 -4.34 -1.98 -11.52
C ARG A 188 -4.24 -0.56 -12.08
N LEU A 189 -3.14 -0.21 -12.73
CA LEU A 189 -2.99 1.09 -13.41
C LEU A 189 -4.02 1.28 -14.53
N VAL A 190 -4.30 0.24 -15.32
CA VAL A 190 -5.31 0.28 -16.39
C VAL A 190 -6.70 0.52 -15.80
N ARG A 191 -7.07 -0.18 -14.71
CA ARG A 191 -8.33 0.03 -13.99
C ARG A 191 -8.44 1.44 -13.39
N ARG A 192 -7.34 2.00 -12.90
CA ARG A 192 -7.29 3.38 -12.40
C ARG A 192 -7.55 4.38 -13.52
N TYR A 193 -6.78 4.31 -14.61
CA TYR A 193 -6.93 5.24 -15.72
C TYR A 193 -8.27 5.07 -16.45
N SER A 194 -8.85 3.87 -16.48
CA SER A 194 -10.19 3.70 -17.04
C SER A 194 -11.24 4.48 -16.26
N LYS A 195 -11.21 4.43 -14.92
CA LYS A 195 -12.12 5.24 -14.07
C LYS A 195 -11.95 6.73 -14.34
N ILE A 196 -10.71 7.25 -14.29
CA ILE A 196 -10.42 8.67 -14.49
C ILE A 196 -10.90 9.14 -15.89
N ILE A 197 -10.57 8.38 -16.93
CA ILE A 197 -10.92 8.74 -18.31
C ILE A 197 -12.44 8.67 -18.51
N LEU A 198 -13.12 7.65 -17.99
CA LEU A 198 -14.57 7.49 -18.16
C LEU A 198 -15.38 8.58 -17.46
N VAL A 199 -14.94 9.05 -16.28
CA VAL A 199 -15.60 10.15 -15.56
C VAL A 199 -15.48 11.47 -16.31
N ASN A 200 -14.33 11.72 -16.94
CA ASN A 200 -14.04 12.99 -17.63
C ASN A 200 -14.35 12.96 -19.13
N LEU A 201 -14.91 11.86 -19.64
CA LEU A 201 -15.35 11.77 -21.04
C LEU A 201 -16.77 12.35 -21.16
N PRO A 202 -17.00 13.34 -22.02
CA PRO A 202 -18.34 13.82 -22.29
C PRO A 202 -19.06 12.80 -23.15
N VAL A 203 -19.87 11.96 -22.50
CA VAL A 203 -20.77 11.02 -23.17
C VAL A 203 -22.14 11.68 -23.28
N LYS A 204 -22.64 11.84 -24.51
CA LYS A 204 -24.03 12.26 -24.75
C LYS A 204 -24.96 11.05 -24.61
N ASN A 205 -26.01 11.17 -23.81
CA ASN A 205 -27.25 10.38 -23.86
C ASN A 205 -27.18 8.84 -23.70
N ILE A 206 -26.13 8.28 -23.12
CA ILE A 206 -26.06 6.83 -22.85
C ILE A 206 -25.69 6.60 -21.40
N SER A 207 -26.41 5.72 -20.71
CA SER A 207 -26.13 5.34 -19.32
C SER A 207 -24.65 4.99 -19.18
N SER A 208 -23.92 5.85 -18.47
CA SER A 208 -22.49 5.76 -18.18
C SER A 208 -22.07 4.37 -17.69
N SER A 209 -23.01 3.68 -17.01
CA SER A 209 -22.87 2.30 -16.52
C SER A 209 -22.66 1.25 -17.61
N LYS A 210 -23.39 1.32 -18.74
CA LYS A 210 -23.30 0.33 -19.84
C LYS A 210 -21.96 0.48 -20.58
N ILE A 211 -21.54 1.71 -20.84
CA ILE A 211 -20.25 2.00 -21.48
C ILE A 211 -19.11 1.53 -20.59
N ALA A 212 -19.16 1.83 -19.28
CA ALA A 212 -18.13 1.39 -18.34
C ALA A 212 -18.01 -0.15 -18.30
N LYS A 213 -19.13 -0.89 -18.31
CA LYS A 213 -19.14 -2.36 -18.36
C LYS A 213 -18.47 -2.89 -19.62
N ASP A 214 -18.84 -2.38 -20.79
CA ASP A 214 -18.26 -2.82 -22.07
C ASP A 214 -16.77 -2.48 -22.18
N VAL A 215 -16.36 -1.29 -21.72
CA VAL A 215 -14.95 -0.87 -21.69
C VAL A 215 -14.15 -1.76 -20.76
N ASN A 216 -14.65 -2.05 -19.56
CA ASN A 216 -14.00 -2.96 -18.63
C ASN A 216 -13.89 -4.38 -19.20
N LYS A 217 -14.92 -4.88 -19.91
CA LYS A 217 -14.88 -6.18 -20.59
C LYS A 217 -13.76 -6.24 -21.63
N GLU A 218 -13.62 -5.20 -22.45
CA GLU A 218 -12.55 -5.13 -23.46
C GLU A 218 -11.17 -4.95 -22.81
N ILE A 219 -11.07 -4.17 -21.73
CA ILE A 219 -9.84 -4.03 -20.94
C ILE A 219 -9.38 -5.41 -20.42
N THR A 220 -10.27 -6.18 -19.80
CA THR A 220 -9.95 -7.52 -19.30
C THR A 220 -9.47 -8.42 -20.45
N ARG A 221 -10.12 -8.34 -21.61
CA ARG A 221 -9.70 -9.09 -22.81
C ARG A 221 -8.28 -8.70 -23.24
N LEU A 222 -7.96 -7.41 -23.28
CA LEU A 222 -6.63 -6.92 -23.66
C LEU A 222 -5.56 -7.34 -22.63
N LEU A 223 -5.86 -7.21 -21.33
CA LEU A 223 -4.95 -7.62 -20.25
C LEU A 223 -4.60 -9.11 -20.31
N ASN A 224 -5.54 -9.98 -20.71
CA ASN A 224 -5.31 -11.41 -20.84
C ASN A 224 -4.49 -11.80 -22.09
N ILE A 225 -4.51 -10.97 -23.14
CA ILE A 225 -3.81 -11.27 -24.41
C ILE A 225 -2.39 -10.70 -24.39
N ILE A 226 -2.19 -9.54 -23.76
CA ILE A 226 -0.94 -8.80 -23.82
C ILE A 226 0.04 -9.38 -22.80
N ASP A 227 1.15 -9.96 -23.28
CA ASP A 227 2.29 -10.21 -22.41
C ASP A 227 3.07 -8.90 -22.22
N PHE A 228 2.89 -8.29 -21.04
CA PHE A 228 3.53 -7.02 -20.69
C PHE A 228 5.05 -7.11 -20.57
N ARG A 229 5.65 -8.31 -20.53
CA ARG A 229 7.12 -8.48 -20.55
C ARG A 229 7.72 -7.93 -21.85
N ALA A 230 6.98 -7.99 -22.96
CA ALA A 230 7.42 -7.44 -24.25
C ALA A 230 7.54 -5.90 -24.26
N PHE A 231 7.03 -5.23 -23.23
CA PHE A 231 7.03 -3.77 -23.08
C PHE A 231 8.00 -3.31 -21.98
N SER A 232 8.94 -4.17 -21.57
CA SER A 232 9.97 -3.85 -20.60
C SER A 232 10.77 -2.60 -21.03
N GLY A 233 11.10 -1.73 -20.08
CA GLY A 233 11.81 -0.46 -20.34
C GLY A 233 10.91 0.71 -20.76
N LYS A 234 9.60 0.52 -20.93
CA LYS A 234 8.64 1.61 -21.17
C LYS A 234 7.97 2.05 -19.86
N ASN A 235 7.46 3.28 -19.84
CA ASN A 235 6.75 3.81 -18.67
C ASN A 235 5.39 3.08 -18.49
N PRO A 236 5.17 2.37 -17.37
CA PRO A 236 3.97 1.56 -17.15
C PRO A 236 2.68 2.37 -17.14
N HIS A 237 2.74 3.66 -16.76
CA HIS A 237 1.58 4.55 -16.80
C HIS A 237 1.12 4.80 -18.24
N ILE A 238 2.05 5.03 -19.15
CA ILE A 238 1.75 5.32 -20.56
C ILE A 238 1.23 4.06 -21.26
N ILE A 239 1.77 2.89 -20.93
CA ILE A 239 1.23 1.60 -21.39
C ILE A 239 -0.21 1.44 -20.92
N ALA A 240 -0.48 1.69 -19.64
CA ALA A 240 -1.82 1.54 -19.09
C ALA A 240 -2.83 2.47 -19.79
N ILE A 241 -2.47 3.74 -19.99
CA ILE A 241 -3.29 4.71 -20.74
C ILE A 241 -3.52 4.25 -22.17
N ALA A 242 -2.49 3.72 -22.84
CA ALA A 242 -2.60 3.22 -24.20
C ALA A 242 -3.55 2.02 -24.31
N VAL A 243 -3.55 1.09 -23.33
CA VAL A 243 -4.51 -0.02 -23.26
C VAL A 243 -5.94 0.51 -23.13
N VAL A 244 -6.19 1.47 -22.23
CA VAL A 244 -7.51 2.09 -22.07
C VAL A 244 -7.96 2.79 -23.35
N TYR A 245 -7.07 3.53 -24.01
CA TYR A 245 -7.36 4.17 -25.29
C TYR A 245 -7.76 3.15 -26.37
N LEU A 246 -7.05 2.02 -26.48
CA LEU A 246 -7.38 0.99 -27.46
C LEU A 246 -8.74 0.33 -27.18
N ALA A 247 -9.07 0.07 -25.92
CA ALA A 247 -10.38 -0.44 -25.53
C ALA A 247 -11.51 0.54 -25.92
N LEU A 248 -11.34 1.82 -25.59
CA LEU A 248 -12.27 2.89 -25.96
C LEU A 248 -12.41 3.03 -27.49
N ARG A 249 -11.29 2.99 -28.22
CA ARG A 249 -11.27 3.11 -29.69
C ARG A 249 -12.03 1.99 -30.37
N LYS A 250 -12.05 0.79 -29.80
CA LYS A 250 -12.82 -0.35 -30.34
C LYS A 250 -14.33 -0.16 -30.12
N ILE A 251 -14.71 0.31 -28.95
CA ILE A 251 -16.11 0.45 -28.53
C ILE A 251 -16.75 1.74 -29.10
N ARG A 252 -15.93 2.68 -29.57
CA ARG A 252 -16.36 3.98 -30.11
C ARG A 252 -17.48 3.91 -31.14
N LYS A 253 -17.46 2.92 -32.04
CA LYS A 253 -18.47 2.76 -33.11
C LYS A 253 -19.84 2.37 -32.54
N LYS A 254 -19.85 1.55 -31.49
CA LYS A 254 -21.07 1.04 -30.85
C LYS A 254 -21.84 2.13 -30.10
N TYR A 255 -21.13 3.12 -29.56
CA TYR A 255 -21.71 4.15 -28.69
C TYR A 255 -21.51 5.58 -29.22
N GLY A 256 -21.03 5.75 -30.45
CA GLY A 256 -20.80 7.07 -31.06
C GLY A 256 -19.78 7.96 -30.34
N ILE A 257 -18.87 7.40 -29.54
CA ILE A 257 -17.95 8.17 -28.69
C ILE A 257 -16.81 8.73 -29.53
N ARG A 258 -16.60 10.04 -29.52
CA ARG A 258 -15.42 10.68 -30.12
C ARG A 258 -14.25 10.68 -29.13
N VAL A 259 -13.34 9.72 -29.29
CA VAL A 259 -12.13 9.61 -28.47
C VAL A 259 -10.90 9.93 -29.32
N SER A 260 -10.23 11.04 -29.00
CA SER A 260 -8.94 11.43 -29.60
C SER A 260 -7.81 11.24 -28.59
N VAL A 261 -6.59 11.00 -29.09
CA VAL A 261 -5.38 10.90 -28.25
C VAL A 261 -5.17 12.22 -27.49
N ARG A 262 -5.40 13.35 -28.14
CA ARG A 262 -5.32 14.70 -27.55
C ARG A 262 -6.18 14.80 -26.28
N LYS A 263 -7.44 14.37 -26.36
CA LYS A 263 -8.37 14.46 -25.22
C LYS A 263 -7.95 13.60 -24.04
N ILE A 264 -7.45 12.38 -24.31
CA ILE A 264 -6.92 11.51 -23.25
C ILE A 264 -5.67 12.14 -22.63
N SER A 265 -4.78 12.70 -23.45
CA SER A 265 -3.60 13.40 -22.95
C SER A 265 -3.93 14.60 -22.07
N GLU A 266 -4.96 15.39 -22.44
CA GLU A 266 -5.45 16.52 -21.63
C GLU A 266 -6.01 16.03 -20.28
N ILE A 267 -6.77 14.94 -20.26
CA ILE A 267 -7.33 14.38 -19.02
C ILE A 267 -6.23 13.84 -18.08
N VAL A 268 -5.23 13.15 -18.63
CA VAL A 268 -4.27 12.40 -17.81
C VAL A 268 -2.94 13.15 -17.59
N GLY A 269 -2.68 14.23 -18.35
CA GLY A 269 -1.49 15.06 -18.21
C GLY A 269 -0.21 14.44 -18.78
N TYR A 270 -0.30 13.51 -19.74
CA TYR A 270 0.84 12.92 -20.44
C TYR A 270 0.90 13.36 -21.91
N SER A 271 2.10 13.39 -22.49
CA SER A 271 2.31 13.86 -23.86
C SER A 271 1.56 13.00 -24.90
N GLN A 272 0.96 13.68 -25.88
CA GLN A 272 0.17 13.04 -26.96
C GLN A 272 1.02 12.07 -27.78
N SER A 273 2.27 12.45 -28.08
CA SER A 273 3.22 11.63 -28.83
C SER A 273 3.53 10.32 -28.11
N ALA A 274 3.69 10.34 -26.78
CA ALA A 274 3.99 9.14 -26.01
C ALA A 274 2.79 8.19 -25.93
N VAL A 275 1.57 8.70 -25.76
CA VAL A 275 0.35 7.87 -25.79
C VAL A 275 0.17 7.25 -27.17
N ARG A 276 0.35 8.04 -28.24
CA ARG A 276 0.24 7.56 -29.62
C ARG A 276 1.25 6.46 -29.94
N SER A 277 2.54 6.68 -29.66
CA SER A 277 3.60 5.72 -29.97
C SER A 277 3.40 4.38 -29.25
N ASN A 278 3.06 4.41 -27.96
CA ASN A 278 2.79 3.19 -27.19
C ASN A 278 1.52 2.48 -27.66
N SER A 279 0.47 3.23 -28.06
CA SER A 279 -0.74 2.61 -28.62
C SER A 279 -0.48 1.89 -29.95
N LEU A 280 0.37 2.45 -30.81
CA LEU A 280 0.78 1.81 -32.07
C LEU A 280 1.63 0.56 -31.82
N LEU A 281 2.52 0.61 -30.82
CA LEU A 281 3.36 -0.50 -30.44
C LEU A 281 2.53 -1.68 -29.91
N ILE A 282 1.54 -1.42 -29.04
CA ILE A 282 0.60 -2.44 -28.57
C ILE A 282 -0.21 -3.02 -29.74
N LEU A 283 -0.66 -2.18 -30.68
CA LEU A 283 -1.36 -2.67 -31.88
C LEU A 283 -0.48 -3.57 -32.76
N LYS A 284 0.79 -3.19 -32.96
CA LYS A 284 1.74 -4.01 -33.72
C LYS A 284 1.95 -5.37 -33.05
N TYR A 285 2.08 -5.38 -31.73
CA TYR A 285 2.19 -6.60 -30.93
C TYR A 285 0.93 -7.48 -31.04
N LEU A 286 -0.26 -6.89 -30.97
CA LEU A 286 -1.51 -7.63 -31.12
C LEU A 286 -1.67 -8.25 -32.51
N LYS A 287 -1.20 -7.55 -33.56
CA LYS A 287 -1.19 -8.06 -34.94
C LYS A 287 -0.19 -9.21 -35.12
N SER A 288 1.00 -9.13 -34.54
CA SER A 288 2.02 -10.18 -34.70
C SER A 288 1.68 -11.49 -33.98
N ARG A 289 0.85 -11.45 -32.93
CA ARG A 289 0.39 -12.65 -32.21
C ARG A 289 -0.95 -13.22 -32.68
N LYS A 290 -1.67 -12.53 -33.59
CA LYS A 290 -2.97 -13.00 -34.12
C LYS A 290 -3.14 -12.66 -35.60
N PRO A 291 -3.01 -13.65 -36.51
CA PRO A 291 -3.61 -13.54 -37.84
C PRO A 291 -5.16 -13.66 -37.85
N TYR A 292 -5.84 -13.90 -36.72
CA TYR A 292 -7.26 -14.34 -36.71
C TYR A 292 -8.25 -13.61 -35.77
N ILE A 293 -8.09 -12.31 -35.52
CA ILE A 293 -9.22 -11.51 -34.99
C ILE A 293 -9.29 -10.21 -35.78
N GLY A 294 -10.41 -10.00 -36.47
CA GLY A 294 -10.71 -8.88 -37.37
C GLY A 294 -10.52 -7.49 -36.76
N PHE A 295 -9.28 -7.09 -36.55
CA PHE A 295 -8.85 -5.70 -36.50
C PHE A 295 -8.74 -5.22 -37.94
N VAL A 296 -9.88 -5.08 -38.62
CA VAL A 296 -9.96 -4.28 -39.84
C VAL A 296 -9.83 -2.82 -39.41
N ILE A 297 -8.59 -2.37 -39.32
CA ILE A 297 -8.24 -0.97 -39.30
C ILE A 297 -8.28 -0.55 -40.77
N ASN A 298 -9.47 -0.15 -41.25
CA ASN A 298 -9.49 0.68 -42.45
C ASN A 298 -8.84 2.01 -42.07
N GLN A 299 -7.77 2.31 -42.80
CA GLN A 299 -7.03 3.58 -42.75
C GLN A 299 -7.96 4.74 -43.10
#